data_AF-A0A959IVF1-F1
#
_entry.id   AF-A0A959IVF1-F1
#
_cell.length_a   1.000
_cell.length_b   1.000
_cell.length_c   1.000
_cell.angle_alpha   90.00
_cell.angle_beta   90.00
_cell.angle_gamma   90.00
#
_symmetry.space_group_name_H-M   'P 1'
#
loop_
_entity.id
_entity.type
_entity.pdbx_description
1 polymer ?
#
loop_
_entity_poly.entity_id
_entity_poly.type
_entity_poly.pdbx_seq_one_letter_code
_entity_poly.pdbx_strand_id
1 'polypeptide(L)'
;MHRKSPLQFSLLALFLGLTLSSCLRDKEELTQISYTEDEMAVLAQSLNLPNPVYNYLSNDFTIDFPGRPFDNFTNSFDDVHNHQATLGRVLFYENKISENNAVACGSCHHQDHAFADPVAKSEGFNGDLTLRNSLSLGNVSGYGSHRFFWDERAHSVQEQTQMTMQDH
;
A
#
# COMPACT_ATOMS: atom_id res chain seq x y z
N MET A 1 7.97 -58.67 -23.79
CA MET A 1 8.80 -57.46 -24.00
C MET A 1 8.05 -56.47 -24.88
N HIS A 2 7.29 -55.53 -24.30
CA HIS A 2 6.61 -54.48 -25.07
C HIS A 2 7.60 -53.36 -25.40
N ARG A 3 8.04 -53.30 -26.66
CA ARG A 3 8.89 -52.23 -27.19
C ARG A 3 8.01 -50.99 -27.38
N LYS A 4 8.13 -49.99 -26.52
CA LYS A 4 7.45 -48.69 -26.69
C LYS A 4 7.91 -48.07 -28.01
N SER A 5 6.98 -47.56 -28.82
CA SER A 5 7.27 -47.00 -30.13
C SER A 5 7.99 -45.65 -30.00
N PRO A 6 8.85 -45.27 -30.95
CA PRO A 6 9.59 -43.99 -30.89
C PRO A 6 8.67 -42.77 -30.76
N LEU A 7 7.43 -42.88 -31.26
CA LEU A 7 6.40 -41.84 -31.16
C LEU A 7 5.96 -41.57 -29.71
N GLN A 8 5.92 -42.60 -28.85
CA GLN A 8 5.57 -42.44 -27.43
C GLN A 8 6.66 -41.70 -26.64
N PHE A 9 7.93 -41.89 -27.00
CA PHE A 9 9.03 -41.14 -26.38
C PHE A 9 9.03 -39.67 -26.81
N SER A 10 8.73 -39.37 -28.08
CA SER A 10 8.57 -37.99 -28.55
C SER A 10 7.39 -37.27 -27.90
N LEU A 11 6.24 -37.93 -27.75
CA LEU A 11 5.07 -37.34 -27.08
C LEU A 11 5.33 -37.05 -25.60
N LEU A 12 6.01 -37.96 -24.89
CA LEU A 12 6.36 -37.76 -23.48
C LEU A 12 7.39 -36.63 -23.30
N ALA A 13 8.36 -36.52 -24.21
CA ALA A 13 9.34 -35.43 -24.20
C ALA A 13 8.71 -34.07 -24.51
N LEU A 14 7.73 -34.04 -25.42
CA LEU A 14 6.97 -32.82 -25.73
C LEU A 14 6.12 -32.37 -24.54
N PHE A 15 5.44 -33.31 -23.88
CA PHE A 15 4.65 -33.03 -22.66
C PHE A 15 5.54 -32.53 -21.51
N LEU A 16 6.70 -33.15 -21.29
CA LEU A 16 7.64 -32.74 -20.25
C LEU A 16 8.25 -31.36 -20.55
N GLY A 17 8.55 -31.07 -21.82
CA GLY A 17 9.02 -29.74 -22.26
C GLY A 17 7.97 -28.65 -22.07
N LEU A 18 6.69 -28.93 -22.36
CA LEU A 18 5.57 -28.01 -22.12
C LEU A 18 5.37 -27.72 -20.62
N THR A 19 5.56 -28.72 -19.75
CA THR A 19 5.46 -28.50 -18.28
C THR A 19 6.62 -27.70 -17.70
N LEU A 20 7.82 -27.76 -18.29
CA LEU A 20 8.99 -27.01 -17.82
C LEU A 20 8.98 -25.54 -18.27
N SER A 21 8.26 -25.21 -19.35
CA SER A 21 8.15 -23.82 -19.83
C SER A 21 7.20 -22.95 -19.01
N SER A 22 6.41 -23.53 -18.08
CA SER A 22 5.46 -22.79 -17.25
C SER A 22 6.06 -22.17 -15.99
N CYS A 23 7.38 -22.27 -15.79
CA CYS A 23 8.11 -21.74 -14.63
C CYS A 23 8.91 -20.46 -14.91
N LEU A 24 8.76 -19.84 -16.09
CA LEU A 24 9.28 -18.50 -16.32
C LEU A 24 8.40 -17.53 -15.52
N ARG A 25 8.83 -17.24 -14.30
CA ARG A 25 8.24 -16.22 -13.45
C ARG A 25 8.50 -14.88 -14.12
N ASP A 26 7.44 -14.20 -14.55
CA ASP A 26 7.54 -12.84 -15.06
C ASP A 26 8.24 -11.98 -14.00
N LYS A 27 9.31 -11.29 -14.41
CA LYS A 27 9.94 -10.28 -13.58
C LYS A 27 9.01 -9.07 -13.61
N GLU A 28 8.21 -8.93 -12.57
CA GLU A 28 7.51 -7.68 -12.26
C GLU A 28 8.58 -6.59 -12.09
N GLU A 29 8.74 -5.76 -13.12
CA GLU A 29 9.55 -4.55 -13.07
C GLU A 29 8.74 -3.50 -12.30
N LEU A 30 9.00 -3.42 -10.98
CA LEU A 30 8.40 -2.40 -10.13
C LEU A 30 8.80 -1.02 -10.65
N THR A 31 7.85 -0.33 -11.28
CA THR A 31 8.05 1.02 -11.80
C THR A 31 7.98 1.98 -10.60
N GLN A 32 9.14 2.42 -10.15
CA GLN A 32 9.27 3.31 -8.99
C GLN A 32 8.85 4.74 -9.39
N ILE A 33 7.65 5.16 -8.99
CA ILE A 33 7.11 6.49 -9.29
C ILE A 33 7.63 7.48 -8.25
N SER A 34 8.67 8.23 -8.59
CA SER A 34 9.13 9.39 -7.81
C SER A 34 8.79 10.68 -8.55
N TYR A 35 8.22 11.65 -7.83
CA TYR A 35 7.93 12.98 -8.38
C TYR A 35 9.18 13.86 -8.39
N THR A 36 9.40 14.57 -9.49
CA THR A 36 10.42 15.60 -9.66
C THR A 36 10.03 16.92 -8.99
N GLU A 37 10.99 17.82 -8.81
CA GLU A 37 10.72 19.18 -8.29
C GLU A 37 9.70 19.95 -9.14
N ASP A 38 9.81 19.83 -10.47
CA ASP A 38 8.90 20.48 -11.41
C ASP A 38 7.47 19.94 -11.29
N GLU A 39 7.32 18.62 -11.12
CA GLU A 39 6.01 18.00 -10.87
C GLU A 39 5.42 18.44 -9.52
N MET A 40 6.25 18.52 -8.48
CA MET A 40 5.84 19.05 -7.18
C MET A 40 5.40 20.51 -7.27
N ALA A 41 6.05 21.33 -8.10
CA ALA A 41 5.67 22.72 -8.33
C ALA A 41 4.32 22.85 -9.05
N VAL A 42 3.96 21.90 -9.93
CA VAL A 42 2.61 21.85 -10.52
C VAL A 42 1.57 21.49 -9.46
N LEU A 43 1.83 20.45 -8.65
CA LEU A 43 0.92 20.04 -7.58
C LEU A 43 0.72 21.13 -6.52
N ALA A 44 1.75 21.92 -6.22
CA ALA A 44 1.68 23.03 -5.27
C ALA A 44 0.73 24.16 -5.70
N GLN A 45 0.26 24.18 -6.95
CA GLN A 45 -0.74 25.14 -7.42
C GLN A 45 -2.15 24.81 -6.89
N SER A 46 -2.42 23.54 -6.57
CA SER A 46 -3.73 23.06 -6.12
C SER A 46 -3.73 22.52 -4.68
N LEU A 47 -2.58 22.03 -4.21
CA LEU A 47 -2.37 21.45 -2.88
C LEU A 47 -1.45 22.34 -2.03
N ASN A 48 -1.72 22.38 -0.72
CA ASN A 48 -0.84 23.04 0.24
C ASN A 48 0.34 22.13 0.61
N LEU A 49 1.37 22.09 -0.24
CA LEU A 49 2.57 21.28 -0.03
C LEU A 49 3.60 22.04 0.86
N PRO A 50 4.25 21.37 1.82
CA PRO A 50 5.29 21.99 2.63
C PRO A 50 6.54 22.30 1.79
N ASN A 51 7.18 23.44 2.07
CA ASN A 51 8.45 23.85 1.48
C ASN A 51 9.40 24.37 2.58
N PRO A 52 10.54 23.70 2.85
CA PRO A 52 11.05 22.51 2.15
C PRO A 52 10.21 21.25 2.44
N VAL A 53 10.28 20.27 1.53
CA VAL A 53 9.66 18.95 1.73
C VAL A 53 10.23 18.27 2.97
N TYR A 54 9.44 17.42 3.63
CA TYR A 54 9.90 16.70 4.80
C TYR A 54 10.97 15.67 4.44
N ASN A 55 11.97 15.51 5.31
CA ASN A 55 12.98 14.46 5.18
C ASN A 55 12.50 13.19 5.91
N TYR A 56 12.17 12.15 5.15
CA TYR A 56 11.73 10.85 5.66
C TYR A 56 12.87 9.82 5.71
N LEU A 57 14.00 10.13 5.08
CA LEU A 57 15.19 9.27 5.05
C LEU A 57 16.17 9.57 6.18
N SER A 58 15.90 10.60 7.00
CA SER A 58 16.71 10.85 8.18
C SER A 58 16.49 9.74 9.20
N ASN A 59 17.55 8.97 9.43
CA ASN A 59 17.70 8.00 10.51
C ASN A 59 17.82 8.65 11.91
N ASP A 60 17.32 9.88 12.08
CA ASP A 60 17.39 10.67 13.31
C ASP A 60 16.47 10.14 14.42
N PHE A 61 15.69 9.09 14.15
CA PHE A 61 14.83 8.46 15.15
C PHE A 61 15.24 6.99 15.38
N THR A 62 15.67 6.70 16.61
CA THR A 62 15.87 5.34 17.10
C THR A 62 14.62 4.89 17.84
N ILE A 63 13.97 3.83 17.38
CA ILE A 63 12.85 3.22 18.10
C ILE A 63 13.41 2.17 19.06
N ASP A 64 13.43 2.47 20.36
CA ASP A 64 13.75 1.50 21.39
C ASP A 64 12.48 0.78 21.85
N PHE A 65 12.38 -0.52 21.56
CA PHE A 65 11.30 -1.38 22.03
C PHE A 65 11.79 -2.22 23.22
N PRO A 66 11.47 -1.84 24.48
CA PRO A 66 11.96 -2.57 25.64
C PRO A 66 11.46 -4.03 25.64
N GLY A 67 12.40 -4.98 25.75
CA GLY A 67 12.09 -6.41 25.92
C GLY A 67 11.89 -7.22 24.63
N ARG A 68 12.16 -6.66 23.44
CA ARG A 68 12.23 -7.43 22.19
C ARG A 68 13.69 -7.58 21.75
N PRO A 69 14.17 -8.79 21.37
CA PRO A 69 15.51 -9.01 20.83
C PRO A 69 15.60 -8.61 19.35
N PHE A 70 14.84 -7.59 18.93
CA PHE A 70 14.99 -6.98 17.62
C PHE A 70 15.88 -5.77 17.82
N ASP A 71 17.19 -6.05 17.84
CA ASP A 71 18.23 -5.04 17.91
C ASP A 71 18.00 -4.03 16.79
N ASN A 72 17.75 -2.78 17.15
CA ASN A 72 17.73 -1.61 16.27
C ASN A 72 16.93 -1.83 14.98
N PHE A 73 15.63 -1.53 15.02
CA PHE A 73 14.87 -1.30 13.78
C PHE A 73 15.43 -0.03 13.13
N THR A 74 16.55 -0.16 12.42
CA THR A 74 16.94 0.83 11.42
C THR A 74 15.84 0.78 10.39
N ASN A 75 15.03 1.82 10.35
CA ASN A 75 14.08 2.10 9.29
C ASN A 75 14.86 2.15 7.96
N SER A 76 15.18 1.00 7.37
CA SER A 76 15.67 0.90 5.99
C SER A 76 14.45 1.04 5.09
N PHE A 77 13.84 2.22 5.16
CA PHE A 77 12.89 2.68 4.17
C PHE A 77 13.69 3.11 2.93
N ASP A 78 14.46 2.17 2.36
CA ASP A 78 15.37 2.43 1.24
C ASP A 78 14.62 2.88 -0.03
N ASP A 79 13.29 2.74 -0.02
CA ASP A 79 12.37 3.09 -1.12
C ASP A 79 11.40 4.25 -0.77
N VAL A 80 11.57 4.94 0.37
CA VAL A 80 10.71 6.10 0.68
C VAL A 80 11.27 7.37 0.06
N HIS A 81 10.55 7.91 -0.91
CA HIS A 81 10.89 9.17 -1.57
C HIS A 81 10.25 10.35 -0.83
N ASN A 82 11.05 11.36 -0.47
CA ASN A 82 10.57 12.52 0.28
C ASN A 82 9.38 13.22 -0.39
N HIS A 83 9.38 13.35 -1.71
CA HIS A 83 8.28 13.95 -2.47
C HIS A 83 7.01 13.10 -2.41
N GLN A 84 7.13 11.80 -2.69
CA GLN A 84 6.00 10.88 -2.68
C GLN A 84 5.38 10.77 -1.28
N ALA A 85 6.20 10.63 -0.24
CA ALA A 85 5.73 10.58 1.14
C ALA A 85 5.10 11.90 1.60
N THR A 86 5.68 13.04 1.18
CA THR A 86 5.08 14.36 1.43
C THR A 86 3.72 14.49 0.76
N LEU A 87 3.62 14.13 -0.52
CA LEU A 87 2.36 14.17 -1.26
C LEU A 87 1.31 13.27 -0.61
N GLY A 88 1.67 12.02 -0.29
CA GLY A 88 0.79 11.07 0.39
C GLY A 88 0.27 11.62 1.73
N ARG A 89 1.14 12.25 2.54
CA ARG A 89 0.74 12.90 3.79
C ARG A 89 -0.28 14.02 3.57
N VAL A 90 -0.07 14.86 2.56
CA VAL A 90 -0.99 15.97 2.27
C VAL A 90 -2.32 15.43 1.77
N LEU A 91 -2.31 14.47 0.84
CA LEU A 91 -3.53 13.85 0.31
C LEU A 91 -4.33 13.10 1.38
N PHE A 92 -3.67 12.52 2.39
CA PHE A 92 -4.35 11.83 3.49
C PHE A 92 -5.34 12.73 4.25
N TYR A 93 -5.10 14.04 4.26
CA TYR A 93 -5.94 15.04 4.93
C TYR A 93 -6.66 15.98 3.95
N GLU A 94 -6.61 15.71 2.63
CA GLU A 94 -7.25 16.54 1.62
C GLU A 94 -8.67 16.05 1.36
N ASN A 95 -9.68 16.88 1.63
CA ASN A 95 -11.07 16.51 1.43
C ASN A 95 -11.47 16.51 -0.05
N LYS A 96 -10.78 17.29 -0.90
CA LYS A 96 -11.09 17.43 -2.34
C LYS A 96 -11.00 16.13 -3.14
N ILE A 97 -10.50 15.06 -2.53
CA ILE A 97 -10.45 13.72 -3.12
C ILE A 97 -11.80 12.99 -2.99
N SER A 98 -12.65 13.37 -2.04
CA SER A 98 -14.01 12.82 -1.90
C SER A 98 -14.99 13.50 -2.86
N GLU A 99 -16.03 12.78 -3.29
CA GLU A 99 -16.98 13.23 -4.32
C GLU A 99 -17.61 14.61 -4.01
N ASN A 100 -17.91 14.88 -2.73
CA ASN A 100 -18.56 16.11 -2.29
C ASN A 100 -17.65 17.01 -1.43
N ASN A 101 -16.35 16.72 -1.38
CA ASN A 101 -15.35 17.43 -0.56
C ASN A 101 -15.63 17.41 0.97
N ALA A 102 -16.39 16.44 1.49
CA ALA A 102 -16.75 16.38 2.91
C ALA A 102 -15.77 15.57 3.78
N VAL A 103 -15.10 14.56 3.23
CA VAL A 103 -14.25 13.63 3.98
C VAL A 103 -12.88 13.43 3.34
N ALA A 104 -11.89 13.08 4.15
CA ALA A 104 -10.57 12.62 3.75
C ALA A 104 -10.23 11.31 4.47
N CYS A 105 -9.10 10.67 4.15
CA CYS A 105 -8.65 9.49 4.88
C CYS A 105 -8.53 9.76 6.38
N GLY A 106 -8.02 10.94 6.75
CA GLY A 106 -7.87 11.40 8.13
C GLY A 106 -9.19 11.67 8.86
N SER A 107 -10.33 11.74 8.17
CA SER A 107 -11.65 11.87 8.81
C SER A 107 -12.04 10.61 9.60
N CYS A 108 -11.54 9.45 9.19
CA CYS A 108 -11.80 8.15 9.83
C CYS A 108 -10.53 7.52 10.42
N HIS A 109 -9.33 7.89 9.96
CA HIS A 109 -8.06 7.37 10.46
C HIS A 109 -7.30 8.40 11.28
N HIS A 110 -7.64 8.52 12.56
CA HIS A 110 -7.23 9.65 13.41
C HIS A 110 -5.82 9.41 13.96
N GLN A 111 -4.86 10.27 13.62
CA GLN A 111 -3.44 10.07 13.94
C GLN A 111 -3.15 9.97 15.45
N ASP A 112 -3.87 10.73 16.28
CA ASP A 112 -3.80 10.70 17.75
C ASP A 112 -4.34 9.40 18.36
N HIS A 113 -5.12 8.63 17.60
CA HIS A 113 -5.61 7.30 17.93
C HIS A 113 -4.85 6.20 17.16
N ALA A 114 -3.57 6.42 16.86
CA ALA A 114 -2.75 5.50 16.06
C ALA A 114 -3.41 5.18 14.70
N PHE A 115 -3.99 6.20 14.08
CA PHE A 115 -4.73 6.12 12.82
C PHE A 115 -5.95 5.17 12.85
N ALA A 116 -6.54 4.97 14.03
CA ALA A 116 -7.83 4.29 14.20
C ALA A 116 -8.97 5.32 14.29
N ASP A 117 -10.21 4.85 14.12
CA ASP A 117 -11.39 5.62 14.47
C ASP A 117 -11.84 5.29 15.91
N PRO A 118 -11.99 6.26 16.83
CA PRO A 118 -12.47 6.02 18.18
C PRO A 118 -13.96 5.65 18.27
N VAL A 119 -14.73 5.68 17.17
CA VAL A 119 -16.16 5.30 17.17
C VAL A 119 -16.41 3.92 16.55
N ALA A 120 -17.57 3.30 16.87
CA ALA A 120 -17.89 1.95 16.40
C ALA A 120 -18.09 1.84 14.88
N LYS A 121 -18.53 2.92 14.24
CA LYS A 121 -18.76 3.05 12.79
C LYS A 121 -18.46 4.48 12.38
N SER A 122 -17.67 4.66 11.34
CA SER A 122 -17.30 5.98 10.84
C SER A 122 -18.46 6.61 10.08
N GLU A 123 -18.48 7.94 10.01
CA GLU A 123 -19.42 8.68 9.16
C GLU A 123 -18.80 8.89 7.78
N GLY A 124 -19.51 8.49 6.72
CA GLY A 124 -19.09 8.66 5.33
C GLY A 124 -19.40 10.06 4.78
N PHE A 125 -19.06 10.30 3.51
CA PHE A 125 -19.22 11.61 2.88
C PHE A 125 -20.67 12.10 2.79
N ASN A 126 -21.64 11.17 2.76
CA ASN A 126 -23.07 11.48 2.73
C ASN A 126 -23.74 11.54 4.12
N GLY A 127 -22.95 11.41 5.20
CA GLY A 127 -23.47 11.34 6.58
C GLY A 127 -23.97 9.95 7.01
N ASP A 128 -23.93 8.97 6.11
CA ASP A 128 -24.26 7.58 6.42
C ASP A 128 -23.14 6.91 7.21
N LEU A 129 -23.51 6.00 8.12
CA LEU A 129 -22.53 5.22 8.89
C LEU A 129 -21.99 4.05 8.07
N THR A 130 -20.67 3.83 8.16
CA THR A 130 -20.02 2.67 7.54
C THR A 130 -20.52 1.35 8.13
N LEU A 131 -20.33 0.25 7.39
CA LEU A 131 -20.74 -1.09 7.85
C LEU A 131 -19.91 -1.59 9.04
N ARG A 132 -18.65 -1.13 9.17
CA ARG A 132 -17.66 -1.54 10.18
C ARG A 132 -16.79 -0.35 10.58
N ASN A 133 -16.19 -0.42 11.76
CA ASN A 133 -15.15 0.52 12.20
C ASN A 133 -13.98 0.57 11.20
N SER A 134 -13.35 1.74 11.08
CA SER A 134 -12.15 1.92 10.25
C SER A 134 -10.91 1.32 10.94
N LEU A 135 -10.22 0.42 10.23
CA LEU A 135 -9.02 -0.26 10.74
C LEU A 135 -7.91 0.73 11.10
N SER A 136 -7.16 0.45 12.17
CA SER A 136 -5.95 1.23 12.51
C SER A 136 -4.88 1.09 11.40
N LEU A 137 -4.28 2.22 11.01
CA LEU A 137 -3.15 2.25 10.07
C LEU A 137 -1.79 2.41 10.76
N GLY A 138 -1.72 2.38 12.09
CA GLY A 138 -0.48 2.61 12.84
C GLY A 138 0.60 1.53 12.66
N ASN A 139 0.25 0.35 12.15
CA ASN A 139 1.20 -0.74 11.89
C ASN A 139 0.80 -1.60 10.68
N VAL A 140 0.47 -0.96 9.56
CA VAL A 140 0.02 -1.66 8.34
C VAL A 140 1.05 -2.70 7.86
N SER A 141 2.35 -2.41 7.97
CA SER A 141 3.43 -3.32 7.57
C SER A 141 3.58 -4.55 8.47
N GLY A 142 3.08 -4.50 9.71
CA GLY A 142 3.13 -5.60 10.66
C GLY A 142 1.95 -6.58 10.58
N TYR A 143 0.96 -6.33 9.71
CA TYR A 143 -0.17 -7.24 9.52
C TYR A 143 0.27 -8.51 8.77
N GLY A 144 0.34 -9.63 9.49
CA GLY A 144 0.88 -10.89 8.97
C GLY A 144 0.14 -11.50 7.77
N SER A 145 -1.14 -11.15 7.55
CA SER A 145 -1.89 -11.63 6.39
C SER A 145 -1.42 -11.00 5.08
N HIS A 146 -0.78 -9.82 5.12
CA HIS A 146 -0.47 -8.99 3.95
C HIS A 146 -1.71 -8.69 3.08
N ARG A 147 -2.91 -8.77 3.68
CA ARG A 147 -4.20 -8.50 3.06
C ARG A 147 -4.90 -7.39 3.83
N PHE A 148 -5.73 -6.65 3.12
CA PHE A 148 -6.30 -5.40 3.59
C PHE A 148 -7.83 -5.48 3.67
N PHE A 149 -8.42 -4.59 4.48
CA PHE A 149 -9.78 -4.67 5.03
C PHE A 149 -10.01 -5.81 6.04
N TRP A 150 -11.09 -5.68 6.82
CA TRP A 150 -11.52 -6.68 7.81
C TRP A 150 -11.83 -8.07 7.23
N ASP A 151 -12.17 -8.13 5.94
CA ASP A 151 -12.47 -9.35 5.20
C ASP A 151 -11.33 -9.75 4.24
N GLU A 152 -10.17 -9.10 4.36
CA GLU A 152 -8.96 -9.40 3.59
C GLU A 152 -9.16 -9.34 2.05
N ARG A 153 -10.17 -8.61 1.57
CA ARG A 153 -10.52 -8.62 0.14
C ARG A 153 -9.53 -7.89 -0.77
N ALA A 154 -8.70 -7.01 -0.22
CA ALA A 154 -7.66 -6.32 -0.99
C ALA A 154 -6.27 -6.92 -0.74
N HIS A 155 -5.46 -6.95 -1.79
CA HIS A 155 -4.13 -7.55 -1.85
C HIS A 155 -2.99 -6.53 -1.73
N SER A 156 -3.30 -5.23 -1.79
CA SER A 156 -2.32 -4.15 -1.64
C SER A 156 -2.95 -2.91 -0.99
N VAL A 157 -2.11 -2.01 -0.46
CA VAL A 157 -2.55 -0.69 0.02
C VAL A 157 -3.19 0.12 -1.10
N GLN A 158 -2.63 0.03 -2.31
CA GLN A 158 -3.12 0.71 -3.51
C GLN A 158 -4.52 0.23 -3.87
N GLU A 159 -4.74 -1.09 -3.87
CA GLU A 159 -6.05 -1.67 -4.12
C GLU A 159 -7.06 -1.28 -3.04
N GLN A 160 -6.68 -1.35 -1.76
CA GLN A 160 -7.53 -0.90 -0.65
C GLN A 160 -7.93 0.58 -0.83
N THR A 161 -6.97 1.43 -1.18
CA THR A 161 -7.18 2.87 -1.40
C THR A 161 -8.14 3.09 -2.57
N GLN A 162 -7.93 2.44 -3.71
CA GLN A 162 -8.79 2.57 -4.87
C GLN A 162 -10.22 2.12 -4.57
N MET A 163 -10.40 0.97 -3.90
CA MET A 163 -11.72 0.49 -3.52
C MET A 163 -12.44 1.45 -2.56
N THR A 164 -11.70 2.08 -1.64
CA THR A 164 -12.27 3.07 -0.70
C THR A 164 -12.73 4.33 -1.42
N MET A 165 -11.94 4.81 -2.39
CA MET A 165 -12.25 5.99 -3.19
C MET A 165 -13.44 5.77 -4.14
N GLN A 166 -13.73 4.52 -4.48
CA GLN A 166 -14.83 4.11 -5.35
C GLN A 166 -16.10 3.70 -4.58
N ASP A 167 -16.05 3.70 -3.25
CA ASP A 167 -17.18 3.38 -2.39
C ASP A 167 -18.04 4.65 -2.24
N HIS A 168 -19.31 4.59 -2.68
CA HIS A 168 -20.24 5.73 -2.76
C HIS A 168 -21.46 5.51 -1.86
#